data_AF-A0A355SDQ4-F1
#
_entry.id   AF-A0A355SDQ4-F1
#
_cell.length_a   1.000
_cell.length_b   1.000
_cell.length_c   1.000
_cell.angle_alpha   90.00
_cell.angle_beta   90.00
_cell.angle_gamma   90.00
#
_symmetry.space_group_name_H-M   'P 1'
#
loop_
_entity.id
_entity.type
_entity.pdbx_description
1 polymer ?
#
loop_
_entity_poly.entity_id
_entity_poly.type
_entity_poly.pdbx_seq_one_letter_code
_entity_poly.pdbx_strand_id
1 'polypeptide(L)'
;MVKSVGDPTETALVEFCDKFEIDKKEYDIKYKRVGEIPFDSERKLMTTINEFDGKYKVLVKGAPDVLLKRCKFILDENGIRPLNDDDVKKIKDANESMARDALRVLAAAYKDLDA
;
A
#
# COMPACT_ATOMS: atom_id res chain seq x y z
N MET A 1 16.36 -0.54 -22.14
CA MET A 1 15.92 -0.61 -20.72
C MET A 1 15.71 0.83 -20.26
N VAL A 2 14.47 1.27 -20.14
CA VAL A 2 14.17 2.62 -19.64
C VAL A 2 14.58 2.64 -18.18
N LYS A 3 15.48 3.55 -17.81
CA LYS A 3 15.94 3.69 -16.44
C LYS A 3 14.76 4.21 -15.62
N SER A 4 14.19 3.38 -14.77
CA SER A 4 13.19 3.82 -13.80
C SER A 4 13.82 4.85 -12.86
N VAL A 5 13.09 5.91 -12.57
CA VAL A 5 13.49 6.94 -11.61
C VAL A 5 12.64 6.73 -10.36
N GLY A 6 13.27 6.32 -9.27
CA GLY A 6 12.60 6.00 -8.01
C GLY A 6 13.44 5.06 -7.16
N ASP A 7 12.99 4.75 -5.95
CA ASP A 7 13.66 3.73 -5.14
C ASP A 7 13.45 2.32 -5.75
N PRO A 8 14.34 1.35 -5.50
CA PRO A 8 14.23 0.02 -6.09
C PRO A 8 12.90 -0.69 -5.80
N THR A 9 12.29 -0.43 -4.65
CA THR A 9 11.01 -1.04 -4.25
C THR A 9 9.85 -0.46 -5.05
N GLU A 10 9.82 0.86 -5.22
CA GLU A 10 8.83 1.54 -6.05
C GLU A 10 8.94 1.13 -7.50
N THR A 11 10.17 1.08 -8.02
CA THR A 11 10.44 0.57 -9.37
C THR A 11 9.90 -0.84 -9.54
N ALA A 12 10.21 -1.76 -8.61
CA ALA A 12 9.78 -3.15 -8.70
C ALA A 12 8.26 -3.30 -8.72
N LEU A 13 7.53 -2.43 -8.01
CA LEU A 13 6.06 -2.42 -8.04
C LEU A 13 5.53 -1.94 -9.40
N VAL A 14 6.13 -0.91 -9.99
CA VAL A 14 5.73 -0.43 -11.33
C VAL A 14 6.02 -1.49 -12.38
N GLU A 15 7.22 -2.08 -12.37
CA GLU A 15 7.57 -3.18 -13.28
C GLU A 15 6.66 -4.41 -13.09
N PHE A 16 6.21 -4.68 -11.87
CA PHE A 16 5.22 -5.72 -11.61
C PHE A 16 3.88 -5.38 -12.27
N CYS A 17 3.38 -4.15 -12.12
CA CYS A 17 2.15 -3.69 -12.79
C CYS A 17 2.25 -3.81 -14.32
N ASP A 18 3.40 -3.44 -14.90
CA ASP A 18 3.63 -3.53 -16.35
C ASP A 18 3.47 -4.97 -16.88
N LYS A 19 3.84 -5.99 -16.09
CA LYS A 19 3.66 -7.41 -16.44
C LYS A 19 2.19 -7.83 -16.52
N PHE A 20 1.28 -7.07 -15.93
CA PHE A 20 -0.16 -7.29 -15.95
C PHE A 20 -0.90 -6.26 -16.82
N GLU A 21 -0.17 -5.56 -17.71
CA GLU A 21 -0.73 -4.54 -18.60
C GLU A 21 -1.42 -3.38 -17.84
N ILE A 22 -0.96 -3.10 -16.62
CA ILE A 22 -1.45 -1.99 -15.79
C ILE A 22 -0.51 -0.79 -15.99
N ASP A 23 -0.92 0.18 -16.81
CA ASP A 23 -0.15 1.41 -17.01
C ASP A 23 -0.33 2.38 -15.82
N LYS A 24 0.77 2.63 -15.11
CA LYS A 24 0.81 3.62 -14.03
C LYS A 24 0.29 5.00 -14.47
N LYS A 25 0.61 5.46 -15.68
CA LYS A 25 0.20 6.79 -16.17
C LYS A 25 -1.31 6.91 -16.30
N GLU A 26 -1.97 5.85 -16.78
CA GLU A 26 -3.42 5.81 -16.86
C GLU A 26 -4.04 5.92 -15.46
N TYR A 27 -3.47 5.21 -14.48
CA TYR A 27 -3.93 5.26 -13.10
C TYR A 27 -3.62 6.60 -12.40
N ASP A 28 -2.49 7.24 -12.71
CA ASP A 28 -2.16 8.57 -12.19
C ASP A 28 -3.15 9.64 -12.70
N ILE A 29 -3.64 9.49 -13.94
CA ILE A 29 -4.68 10.35 -14.51
C ILE A 29 -6.05 10.03 -13.90
N LYS A 30 -6.40 8.73 -13.85
CA LYS A 30 -7.71 8.26 -13.37
C LYS A 30 -7.92 8.56 -11.88
N TYR A 31 -6.87 8.42 -11.07
CA TYR A 31 -6.90 8.61 -9.62
C TYR A 31 -5.93 9.71 -9.20
N LYS A 32 -6.25 10.94 -9.59
CA LYS A 32 -5.37 12.11 -9.41
C LYS A 32 -4.88 12.24 -7.98
N ARG A 33 -3.55 12.22 -7.78
CA ARG A 33 -2.93 12.52 -6.49
C ARG A 33 -3.10 14.00 -6.17
N VAL A 34 -3.74 14.32 -5.06
CA VAL A 34 -3.98 15.70 -4.58
C VAL A 34 -3.16 16.06 -3.34
N GLY A 35 -2.53 15.08 -2.70
CA GLY A 35 -1.62 15.30 -1.59
C GLY A 35 -0.75 14.08 -1.32
N GLU A 36 0.39 14.31 -0.67
CA GLU A 36 1.28 13.24 -0.26
C GLU A 36 2.07 13.57 1.00
N ILE A 37 2.44 12.50 1.69
CA ILE A 37 3.50 12.49 2.68
C ILE A 37 4.46 11.40 2.20
N PRO A 38 5.66 11.77 1.71
CA PRO A 38 6.63 10.80 1.20
C PRO A 38 7.05 9.84 2.30
N PHE A 39 7.74 8.77 1.92
CA PHE A 39 8.28 7.84 2.90
C PHE A 39 9.20 8.56 3.89
N ASP A 40 8.88 8.42 5.17
CA ASP A 40 9.65 8.94 6.28
C ASP A 40 10.17 7.77 7.12
N SER A 41 11.46 7.76 7.46
CA SER A 41 12.10 6.63 8.14
C SER A 41 11.66 6.48 9.61
N GLU A 42 11.21 7.56 10.24
CA GLU A 42 10.68 7.51 11.61
C GLU A 42 9.28 6.92 11.63
N ARG A 43 8.42 7.36 10.69
CA ARG A 43 7.06 6.87 10.49
C ARG A 43 7.03 5.49 9.85
N LYS A 44 8.04 5.15 9.04
CA LYS A 44 8.12 3.94 8.20
C LYS A 44 6.93 3.77 7.25
N LEU A 45 6.32 4.87 6.82
CA LEU A 45 5.12 4.90 5.99
C LEU A 45 5.24 5.99 4.93
N MET A 46 4.66 5.73 3.76
CA MET A 46 4.31 6.72 2.75
C MET A 46 2.79 6.80 2.66
N THR A 47 2.25 8.01 2.46
CA THR A 47 0.81 8.27 2.36
C THR A 47 0.53 9.14 1.16
N THR A 48 -0.50 8.82 0.38
CA THR A 48 -1.03 9.70 -0.66
C THR A 48 -2.52 9.90 -0.44
N ILE A 49 -3.03 11.03 -0.93
CA ILE A 49 -4.46 11.31 -1.04
C ILE A 49 -4.74 11.41 -2.53
N ASN A 50 -5.68 10.60 -2.99
CA ASN A 50 -6.03 10.48 -4.39
C ASN A 50 -7.54 10.73 -4.54
N GLU A 51 -7.91 11.41 -5.62
CA GLU A 51 -9.31 11.63 -5.99
C GLU A 51 -9.86 10.40 -6.72
N PHE A 52 -11.03 9.93 -6.32
CA PHE A 52 -11.79 8.83 -6.89
C PHE A 52 -13.22 9.31 -7.10
N ASP A 53 -13.58 9.67 -8.34
CA ASP A 53 -14.94 10.08 -8.72
C ASP A 53 -15.54 11.16 -7.80
N GLY A 54 -14.77 12.22 -7.51
CA GLY A 54 -15.16 13.33 -6.64
C GLY A 54 -15.09 13.05 -5.14
N LYS A 55 -14.69 11.84 -4.74
CA LYS A 55 -14.35 11.48 -3.35
C LYS A 55 -12.85 11.39 -3.18
N TYR A 56 -12.38 11.36 -1.94
CA TYR A 56 -10.95 11.22 -1.65
C TYR A 56 -10.67 9.90 -0.96
N LYS A 57 -9.60 9.24 -1.37
CA LYS A 57 -9.09 8.03 -0.74
C LYS A 57 -7.66 8.26 -0.27
N VAL A 58 -7.41 7.96 0.99
CA VAL A 58 -6.05 7.90 1.55
C VAL A 58 -5.49 6.53 1.22
N LEU A 59 -4.34 6.48 0.55
CA LEU A 59 -3.59 5.26 0.28
C LEU A 59 -2.29 5.29 1.09
N VAL A 60 -1.98 4.18 1.76
CA VAL A 60 -0.79 4.09 2.62
C VAL A 60 -0.04 2.82 2.28
N LYS A 61 1.28 2.92 2.13
CA LYS A 61 2.18 1.76 2.08
C LYS A 61 3.33 1.94 3.07
N GLY A 62 3.86 0.84 3.60
CA GLY A 62 5.05 0.89 4.44
C GLY A 62 5.25 -0.37 5.27
N ALA A 63 5.95 -0.24 6.40
CA ALA A 63 6.30 -1.37 7.25
C ALA A 63 5.04 -2.07 7.81
N PRO A 64 4.89 -3.40 7.66
CA PRO A 64 3.69 -4.13 8.08
C PRO A 64 3.34 -3.96 9.56
N ASP A 65 4.32 -4.01 10.44
CA ASP A 65 4.14 -3.87 11.90
C ASP A 65 3.66 -2.47 12.31
N VAL A 66 4.04 -1.43 11.55
CA VAL A 66 3.63 -0.05 11.80
C VAL A 66 2.25 0.23 11.20
N LEU A 67 2.00 -0.24 9.98
CA LEU A 67 0.72 0.01 9.30
C LEU A 67 -0.42 -0.75 9.96
N LEU A 68 -0.20 -2.01 10.36
CA LEU A 68 -1.23 -2.84 10.98
C LEU A 68 -1.80 -2.22 12.26
N LYS A 69 -0.96 -1.55 13.07
CA LYS A 69 -1.38 -0.83 14.28
C LYS A 69 -2.35 0.33 14.02
N ARG A 70 -2.49 0.76 12.76
CA ARG A 70 -3.36 1.86 12.34
C ARG A 70 -4.63 1.37 11.64
N CYS A 71 -4.76 0.07 11.42
CA CYS A 71 -5.89 -0.52 10.71
C CYS A 71 -6.96 -1.03 11.70
N LYS A 72 -8.23 -0.81 11.36
CA LYS A 72 -9.39 -1.35 12.12
C LYS A 72 -10.17 -2.41 11.34
N PHE A 73 -9.96 -2.46 10.03
CA PHE A 73 -10.66 -3.33 9.11
C PHE A 73 -9.65 -4.00 8.18
N ILE A 74 -10.04 -5.14 7.62
CA ILE A 74 -9.32 -5.89 6.60
C ILE A 74 -10.24 -6.07 5.40
N LEU A 75 -9.66 -6.02 4.20
CA LEU A 75 -10.32 -6.41 2.96
C LEU A 75 -9.86 -7.82 2.63
N ASP A 76 -10.79 -8.78 2.64
CA ASP A 76 -10.56 -10.14 2.16
C ASP A 76 -11.48 -10.49 0.98
N GLU A 77 -11.50 -11.75 0.57
CA GLU A 77 -12.32 -12.26 -0.54
C GLU A 77 -13.83 -12.05 -0.34
N ASN A 78 -14.29 -11.89 0.91
CA ASN A 78 -15.69 -11.65 1.26
C ASN A 78 -15.99 -10.15 1.46
N GLY A 79 -15.00 -9.28 1.27
CA GLY A 79 -15.12 -7.83 1.38
C GLY A 79 -14.49 -7.25 2.66
N ILE A 80 -14.94 -6.07 3.05
CA ILE A 80 -14.40 -5.33 4.19
C ILE A 80 -15.07 -5.81 5.48
N ARG A 81 -14.28 -6.24 6.46
CA ARG A 81 -14.77 -6.60 7.81
C ARG A 81 -13.81 -6.13 8.90
N PRO A 82 -14.25 -6.07 10.17
CA PRO A 82 -13.35 -5.74 11.28
C PRO A 82 -12.15 -6.69 11.35
N LEU A 83 -10.98 -6.15 11.67
CA LEU A 83 -9.79 -6.93 12.02
C LEU A 83 -10.01 -7.61 13.37
N ASN A 84 -9.66 -8.89 13.45
CA ASN A 84 -9.61 -9.64 14.71
C ASN A 84 -8.17 -10.09 15.04
N ASP A 85 -7.99 -10.66 16.23
CA ASP A 85 -6.68 -11.08 16.71
C ASP A 85 -6.06 -12.21 15.87
N ASP A 86 -6.88 -13.09 15.28
CA ASP A 86 -6.43 -14.14 14.39
C ASP A 86 -5.87 -13.58 13.08
N ASP A 87 -6.50 -12.55 12.50
CA ASP A 87 -5.98 -11.84 11.32
C ASP A 87 -4.64 -11.18 11.64
N VAL A 88 -4.56 -10.48 12.78
CA VAL A 88 -3.33 -9.83 13.23
C VAL A 88 -2.21 -10.84 13.39
N LYS A 89 -2.50 -12.01 13.97
CA LYS A 89 -1.54 -13.10 14.11
C LYS A 89 -1.10 -13.63 12.75
N LYS A 90 -2.03 -13.93 11.84
CA LYS A 90 -1.71 -14.41 10.48
C LYS A 90 -0.82 -13.44 9.71
N ILE A 91 -1.11 -12.14 9.78
CA ILE A 91 -0.32 -11.11 9.10
C ILE A 91 1.10 -11.03 9.67
N LYS A 92 1.25 -11.12 11.00
CA LYS A 92 2.57 -11.13 11.64
C LYS A 92 3.36 -12.39 11.27
N ASP A 93 2.74 -13.56 11.34
CA ASP A 93 3.38 -14.83 10.99
C ASP A 93 3.85 -14.84 9.53
N ALA A 94 3.03 -14.30 8.60
CA ALA A 94 3.40 -14.15 7.20
C ALA A 94 4.57 -13.17 7.00
N ASN A 95 4.53 -12.02 7.67
CA ASN A 95 5.63 -11.04 7.64
C ASN A 95 6.94 -11.64 8.17
N GLU A 96 6.89 -12.38 9.27
CA GLU A 96 8.06 -13.06 9.83
C GLU A 96 8.59 -14.14 8.89
N SER A 97 7.71 -14.91 8.24
CA SER A 97 8.13 -15.93 7.29
C SER A 97 8.84 -15.32 6.09
N MET A 98 8.26 -14.28 5.47
CA MET A 98 8.90 -13.59 4.35
C MET A 98 10.21 -12.92 4.77
N ALA A 99 10.29 -12.36 5.98
CA ALA A 99 11.51 -11.78 6.51
C ALA A 99 12.64 -12.82 6.71
N ARG A 100 12.31 -14.06 7.11
CA ARG A 100 13.28 -15.17 7.19
C ARG A 100 13.88 -15.50 5.82
N ASP A 101 13.11 -15.31 4.75
CA ASP A 101 13.57 -15.47 3.37
C ASP A 101 14.29 -14.21 2.83
N ALA A 102 14.68 -13.28 3.72
CA ALA A 102 15.32 -12.00 3.41
C ALA A 102 14.52 -11.11 2.44
N LEU A 103 13.20 -11.31 2.36
CA LEU A 103 12.33 -10.47 1.54
C LEU A 103 12.04 -9.14 2.22
N ARG A 104 12.04 -8.07 1.43
CA ARG A 104 11.54 -6.76 1.87
C ARG A 104 10.02 -6.75 1.78
N VAL A 105 9.34 -6.82 2.93
CA VAL A 105 7.88 -6.84 3.00
C VAL A 105 7.32 -5.42 3.11
N LEU A 106 6.30 -5.11 2.31
CA LEU A 106 5.49 -3.91 2.43
C LEU A 106 4.03 -4.31 2.69
N ALA A 107 3.37 -3.58 3.58
CA ALA A 107 1.92 -3.61 3.70
C ALA A 107 1.31 -2.41 2.98
N ALA A 108 0.09 -2.59 2.48
CA ALA A 108 -0.73 -1.53 1.90
C ALA A 108 -2.09 -1.47 2.61
N ALA A 109 -2.63 -0.28 2.78
CA ALA A 109 -3.94 -0.04 3.35
C ALA A 109 -4.56 1.21 2.73
N TYR A 110 -5.88 1.35 2.83
CA TYR A 110 -6.56 2.56 2.42
C TYR A 110 -7.63 2.98 3.43
N LYS A 111 -8.03 4.25 3.32
CA LYS A 111 -9.18 4.81 4.02
C LYS A 111 -9.93 5.72 3.06
N ASP A 112 -11.22 5.45 2.89
CA ASP A 112 -12.12 6.38 2.23
C ASP A 112 -12.38 7.59 3.13
N LEU A 113 -12.28 8.80 2.57
CA LEU A 113 -12.67 10.03 3.25
C LEU A 113 -14.11 10.34 2.86
N ASP A 114 -14.94 10.54 3.88
CA ASP A 114 -16.27 11.12 3.68
C ASP A 114 -16.10 12.57 3.17
N ALA A 115 -17.07 13.01 2.37
CA ALA A 115 -17.11 14.36 1.82
C ALA A 115 -17.36 15.42 2.91
#